data_AF-X1Q9K9-F1
#
_entry.id   AF-X1Q9K9-F1
#
_cell.length_a   1.000
_cell.length_b   1.000
_cell.length_c   1.000
_cell.angle_alpha   90.00
_cell.angle_beta   90.00
_cell.angle_gamma   90.00
#
_symmetry.space_group_name_H-M   'P 1'
#
loop_
_entity.id
_entity.type
_entity.pdbx_description
1 polymer ?
#
loop_
_entity_poly.entity_id
_entity_poly.type
_entity_poly.pdbx_seq_one_letter_code
_entity_poly.pdbx_strand_id
1 'polypeptide(L)'
;GKGQIPHLDMLLSMESLAGIQWIPGAGQPEADQWLPLLKRIQDAGKLCQVFVNAKGAQTIVQELGGRGFALFIMSETPMSCDDAEDLLKVLVPEDISRR
;
A
#
# COMPACT_ATOMS: atom_id res chain seq x y z
N GLY A 1 6.95 10.48 -4.47
CA GLY A 1 6.75 10.64 -5.94
C GLY A 1 7.82 9.88 -6.69
N LYS A 2 7.57 9.52 -7.95
CA LYS A 2 8.53 8.81 -8.84
C LYS A 2 9.97 9.36 -8.78
N GLY A 3 10.14 10.69 -8.70
CA GLY A 3 11.45 11.34 -8.62
C GLY A 3 12.28 11.00 -7.37
N GLN A 4 11.68 10.40 -6.33
CA GLN A 4 12.36 10.03 -5.09
C GLN A 4 12.88 8.58 -5.09
N ILE A 5 12.57 7.80 -6.14
CA ILE A 5 13.02 6.40 -6.26
C ILE A 5 14.55 6.24 -6.16
N PRO A 6 15.39 7.14 -6.74
CA PRO A 6 16.84 7.04 -6.59
C PRO A 6 17.34 7.10 -5.15
N HIS A 7 16.56 7.67 -4.22
CA HIS A 7 16.91 7.77 -2.80
C HIS A 7 16.38 6.61 -1.97
N LEU A 8 15.62 5.68 -2.57
CA LEU A 8 14.93 4.63 -1.82
C LEU A 8 15.89 3.73 -1.05
N ASP A 9 17.00 3.29 -1.66
CA ASP A 9 17.95 2.40 -0.97
C ASP A 9 18.57 3.02 0.28
N MET A 10 18.88 4.31 0.22
CA MET A 10 19.37 5.06 1.37
C MET A 10 18.31 5.12 2.48
N LEU A 11 17.03 5.30 2.13
CA LEU A 11 15.96 5.31 3.12
C LEU A 11 15.73 3.91 3.72
N LEU A 12 15.76 2.86 2.90
CA LEU A 12 15.57 1.49 3.36
C LEU A 12 16.70 1.01 4.27
N SER A 13 17.93 1.52 4.11
CA SER A 13 19.07 1.19 4.98
C SER A 13 19.05 1.88 6.34
N MET A 14 18.21 2.90 6.55
CA MET A 14 18.10 3.60 7.84
C MET A 14 17.41 2.74 8.88
N GLU A 15 18.13 2.26 9.90
CA GLU A 15 17.57 1.45 10.99
C GLU A 15 16.47 2.18 11.78
N SER A 16 16.63 3.49 11.99
CA SER A 16 15.65 4.32 12.73
C SER A 16 14.37 4.62 11.95
N LEU A 17 14.33 4.34 10.65
CA LEU A 17 13.14 4.58 9.83
C LEU A 17 12.23 3.36 9.85
N ALA A 18 11.04 3.47 10.45
CA ALA A 18 10.10 2.35 10.57
C ALA A 18 9.29 2.08 9.29
N GLY A 19 9.07 3.10 8.45
CA GLY A 19 8.23 2.95 7.27
C GLY A 19 8.35 4.10 6.26
N ILE A 20 7.74 3.88 5.10
CA ILE A 20 7.75 4.79 3.95
C ILE A 20 6.30 5.10 3.56
N GLN A 21 5.98 6.38 3.41
CA GLN A 21 4.78 6.78 2.69
C GLN A 21 5.09 6.84 1.19
N TRP A 22 4.37 6.07 0.38
CA TRP A 22 4.50 6.13 -1.07
C TRP A 22 3.33 6.87 -1.71
N ILE A 23 3.66 8.00 -2.35
CA ILE A 23 2.76 8.76 -3.22
C ILE A 23 3.38 8.80 -4.62
N PRO A 24 2.73 8.27 -5.68
CA PRO A 24 3.28 8.25 -7.03
C PRO A 24 3.63 9.65 -7.59
N GLY A 25 2.83 10.66 -7.23
CA GLY A 25 2.93 12.04 -7.73
C GLY A 25 1.94 12.31 -8.86
N ALA A 26 1.75 13.58 -9.22
CA ALA A 26 0.77 13.99 -10.23
C ALA A 26 1.01 13.31 -11.59
N GLY A 27 -0.07 12.83 -12.22
CA GLY A 27 -0.03 12.20 -13.53
C GLY A 27 0.65 10.82 -13.57
N GLN A 28 0.94 10.21 -12.41
CA GLN A 28 1.47 8.86 -12.32
C GLN A 28 0.36 7.82 -12.05
N PRO A 29 0.60 6.55 -12.41
CA PRO A 29 -0.23 5.40 -12.01
C PRO A 29 -0.51 5.37 -10.50
N GLU A 30 -1.67 4.83 -10.10
CA GLU A 30 -2.05 4.63 -8.70
C GLU A 30 -1.06 3.69 -7.97
N ALA A 31 -1.04 3.73 -6.63
CA ALA A 31 -0.01 3.03 -5.86
C ALA A 31 0.00 1.50 -6.07
N ASP A 32 -1.16 0.89 -6.31
CA ASP A 32 -1.31 -0.53 -6.65
C ASP A 32 -0.71 -0.91 -8.01
N GLN A 33 -0.36 0.07 -8.86
CA GLN A 33 0.38 -0.15 -10.10
C GLN A 33 1.90 -0.12 -9.91
N TRP A 34 2.38 0.08 -8.68
CA TRP A 34 3.79 0.09 -8.29
C TRP A 34 4.16 -1.12 -7.41
N LEU A 35 3.50 -2.27 -7.58
CA LEU A 35 3.70 -3.46 -6.73
C LEU A 35 5.18 -3.85 -6.54
N PRO A 36 6.07 -3.84 -7.57
CA PRO A 36 7.48 -4.17 -7.35
C PRO A 36 8.19 -3.20 -6.39
N LEU A 37 7.82 -1.92 -6.41
CA LEU A 37 8.37 -0.91 -5.51
C LEU A 37 7.84 -1.11 -4.08
N LEU A 38 6.53 -1.34 -3.94
CA LEU A 38 5.90 -1.60 -2.65
C LEU A 38 6.47 -2.87 -2.01
N LYS A 39 6.66 -3.93 -2.81
CA LYS A 39 7.32 -5.16 -2.40
C LYS A 39 8.73 -4.91 -1.90
N ARG A 40 9.52 -4.10 -2.61
CA ARG A 40 10.88 -3.75 -2.20
C ARG A 40 10.92 -3.04 -0.84
N ILE A 41 9.94 -2.18 -0.55
CA ILE A 41 9.82 -1.52 0.76
C ILE A 41 9.50 -2.56 1.86
N GLN A 42 8.52 -3.44 1.60
CA GLN A 42 8.10 -4.50 2.52
C GLN A 42 9.23 -5.52 2.78
N ASP A 43 9.93 -5.96 1.74
CA ASP A 43 11.04 -6.93 1.81
C ASP A 43 12.24 -6.38 2.60
N ALA A 44 12.40 -5.05 2.66
CA ALA A 44 13.39 -4.39 3.51
C ALA A 44 12.96 -4.28 4.98
N GLY A 45 11.83 -4.89 5.35
CA GLY A 45 11.28 -4.86 6.71
C GLY A 45 10.66 -3.51 7.10
N LYS A 46 10.39 -2.63 6.13
CA LYS A 46 9.78 -1.33 6.37
C LYS A 46 8.27 -1.41 6.19
N LEU A 47 7.52 -0.71 7.03
CA LEU A 47 6.09 -0.50 6.82
C LEU A 47 5.85 0.43 5.61
N CYS A 48 4.72 0.30 4.93
CA CYS A 48 4.40 1.17 3.81
C CYS A 48 2.98 1.73 3.91
N GLN A 49 2.84 3.06 3.87
CA GLN A 49 1.55 3.72 3.74
C GLN A 49 1.29 4.08 2.28
N VAL A 50 0.10 3.74 1.78
CA VAL A 50 -0.34 4.06 0.42
C VAL A 50 -1.76 4.59 0.42
N PHE A 51 -2.08 5.37 -0.60
CA PHE A 51 -3.42 5.88 -0.88
C PHE A 51 -3.93 5.17 -2.13
N VAL A 52 -5.05 4.47 -2.01
CA VAL A 52 -5.61 3.61 -3.06
C VAL A 52 -7.12 3.64 -2.99
N ASN A 53 -7.80 3.35 -4.08
CA ASN A 53 -9.22 3.01 -4.01
C ASN A 53 -9.42 1.58 -3.47
N ALA A 54 -10.67 1.16 -3.27
CA ALA A 54 -11.01 -0.18 -2.76
C ALA A 54 -10.43 -1.32 -3.63
N LYS A 55 -10.41 -1.14 -4.96
CA LYS A 55 -9.86 -2.14 -5.88
C LYS A 55 -8.34 -2.22 -5.78
N GLY A 56 -7.64 -1.09 -5.68
CA GLY A 56 -6.21 -1.06 -5.49
C GLY A 56 -5.79 -1.69 -4.15
N ALA A 57 -6.56 -1.48 -3.09
CA ALA A 57 -6.37 -2.18 -1.82
C ALA A 57 -6.49 -3.70 -1.98
N GLN A 58 -7.52 -4.16 -2.71
CA GLN A 58 -7.72 -5.58 -3.04
C GLN A 58 -6.52 -6.15 -3.80
N THR A 59 -6.03 -5.44 -4.82
CA THR A 59 -4.84 -5.84 -5.59
C THR A 59 -3.63 -6.01 -4.68
N ILE A 60 -3.37 -5.06 -3.78
CA ILE A 60 -2.20 -5.13 -2.88
C ILE A 60 -2.30 -6.34 -1.94
N VAL A 61 -3.46 -6.60 -1.32
CA VAL A 61 -3.58 -7.74 -0.40
C VAL A 61 -3.51 -9.09 -1.11
N GLN A 62 -3.97 -9.18 -2.37
CA GLN A 62 -3.87 -10.38 -3.21
C GLN A 62 -2.42 -10.67 -3.65
N GLU A 63 -1.65 -9.63 -4.00
CA GLU A 63 -0.34 -9.80 -4.64
C GLU A 63 0.82 -9.74 -3.64
N LEU A 64 0.73 -8.90 -2.61
CA LEU A 64 1.81 -8.65 -1.64
C LEU A 64 1.44 -9.02 -0.20
N GLY A 65 0.15 -9.24 0.07
CA GLY A 65 -0.39 -9.41 1.41
C GLY A 65 -0.52 -8.07 2.15
N GLY A 66 -1.50 -7.98 3.04
CA GLY A 66 -1.81 -6.77 3.78
C GLY A 66 -0.84 -6.47 4.94
N ARG A 67 -0.12 -7.48 5.44
CA ARG A 67 0.87 -7.26 6.51
C ARG A 67 2.00 -6.35 6.06
N GLY A 68 2.24 -5.30 6.84
CA GLY A 68 3.24 -4.28 6.55
C GLY A 68 2.68 -3.04 5.83
N PHE A 69 1.39 -3.04 5.48
CA PHE A 69 0.76 -1.90 4.81
C PHE A 69 -0.24 -1.16 5.71
N ALA A 70 -0.26 0.17 5.55
CA ALA A 70 -1.36 1.04 5.96
C ALA A 70 -2.07 1.53 4.69
N LEU A 71 -3.24 0.95 4.40
CA LEU A 71 -4.04 1.26 3.21
C LEU A 71 -5.01 2.39 3.53
N PHE A 72 -4.79 3.57 2.97
CA PHE A 72 -5.73 4.67 3.05
C PHE A 72 -6.69 4.60 1.85
N ILE A 73 -7.95 4.26 2.12
CA ILE A 73 -8.97 4.10 1.06
C ILE A 73 -9.50 5.47 0.63
N MET A 74 -9.21 5.84 -0.61
CA MET A 74 -9.68 7.06 -1.25
C MET A 74 -10.97 6.78 -2.01
N SER A 75 -11.98 7.63 -1.82
CA SER A 75 -13.25 7.60 -2.54
C SER A 75 -13.78 9.03 -2.75
N GLU A 76 -14.62 9.22 -3.77
CA GLU A 76 -15.25 10.52 -4.05
C GLU A 76 -16.29 10.91 -3.00
N THR A 77 -16.93 9.91 -2.39
CA THR A 77 -17.90 10.08 -1.30
C THR A 77 -17.35 9.49 0.00
N PRO A 78 -17.70 10.06 1.17
CA PRO A 78 -17.35 9.43 2.45
C PRO A 78 -17.87 8.00 2.51
N MET A 79 -17.01 7.07 2.94
CA MET A 79 -17.37 5.68 3.15
C MET A 79 -18.15 5.54 4.47
N SER A 80 -19.26 4.81 4.45
CA SER A 80 -19.98 4.46 5.67
C SER A 80 -19.27 3.33 6.43
N CYS A 81 -19.61 3.12 7.70
CA CYS A 81 -19.09 1.97 8.45
C CYS A 81 -19.48 0.64 7.79
N ASP A 82 -20.72 0.53 7.30
CA ASP A 82 -21.22 -0.68 6.64
C ASP A 82 -20.42 -0.99 5.36
N ASP A 83 -20.16 0.02 4.53
CA ASP A 83 -19.33 -0.14 3.32
C ASP A 83 -17.89 -0.57 3.65
N ALA A 84 -17.33 -0.03 4.74
CA ALA A 84 -15.99 -0.39 5.20
C ALA A 84 -15.94 -1.84 5.70
N GLU A 85 -16.98 -2.29 6.42
CA GLU A 85 -17.12 -3.68 6.84
C GLU A 85 -17.28 -4.63 5.65
N ASP A 86 -18.05 -4.25 4.64
CA ASP A 86 -18.21 -5.02 3.41
C ASP A 86 -16.91 -5.12 2.61
N LEU A 87 -16.12 -4.04 2.56
CA LEU A 87 -14.78 -4.09 2.00
C LEU A 87 -13.87 -5.07 2.76
N LEU A 88 -13.91 -5.08 4.09
CA LEU A 88 -13.12 -6.02 4.90
C LEU A 88 -13.50 -7.48 4.64
N LYS A 89 -14.78 -7.78 4.39
CA LYS A 89 -15.24 -9.14 4.02
C LYS A 89 -14.63 -9.60 2.68
N VAL A 90 -14.23 -8.69 1.81
CA VAL A 90 -13.50 -8.99 0.57
C VAL A 90 -11.99 -9.07 0.82
N LEU A 91 -11.40 -8.10 1.50
CA LEU A 91 -9.94 -8.02 1.67
C LEU A 91 -9.37 -9.15 2.54
N VAL A 92 -10.04 -9.49 3.64
CA VAL A 92 -9.49 -10.44 4.63
C VAL A 92 -9.32 -11.86 4.08
N PRO A 93 -10.29 -12.45 3.35
CA PRO A 93 -10.12 -13.77 2.74
C PRO A 93 -9.07 -13.82 1.61
N GLU A 94 -8.86 -12.69 0.94
CA GLU A 94 -7.96 -12.60 -0.22
C GLU A 94 -6.53 -12.25 0.15
N ASP A 95 -6.31 -11.72 1.36
CA ASP A 95 -4.99 -11.37 1.89
C ASP A 95 -4.08 -12.60 2.00
N ILE A 96 -3.11 -12.69 1.08
CA ILE A 96 -2.17 -13.82 1.03
C ILE A 96 -1.27 -13.90 2.25
N SER A 97 -1.13 -12.80 3.02
CA SER A 97 -0.37 -12.86 4.25
C SER A 97 -1.09 -13.68 5.31
N ARG A 98 -2.43 -13.81 5.27
CA ARG A 98 -3.19 -14.55 6.28
C ARG A 98 -3.22 -16.08 6.04
N ARG A 99 -2.65 -16.55 4.95
CA ARG A 99 -2.56 -17.97 4.58
C ARG A 99 -1.37 -18.67 5.22
#